data_AF-A0AAU1HWL0-F1
#
_entry.id   AF-A0AAU1HWL0-F1
#
_cell.length_a   1.000
_cell.length_b   1.000
_cell.length_c   1.000
_cell.angle_alpha   90.00
_cell.angle_beta   90.00
_cell.angle_gamma   90.00
#
_symmetry.space_group_name_H-M   'P 1'
#
loop_
_entity.id
_entity.type
_entity.pdbx_description
1 polymer ?
#
loop_
_entity_poly.entity_id
_entity_poly.type
_entity_poly.pdbx_seq_one_letter_code
_entity_poly.pdbx_strand_id
1 'polypeptide(L)'
;MDRAQWKIQRKGDEQLAVRPLDGTEPRLVDDYVRHLLAELREYNAQRIPQARMRLRAVIHQGLVELADNGFAGSAVVATARLLNARPLYDALAAHPAADLALLLSDDVFRATVAGGHTTLTTEDFTEATVQVKEYEATAWLRVPTHAAPAAASREPGTAETGKPVAPAAGEPAAGRLERAAAGEAGSGTGVSNAYRADKINVTNVAGSVDARGAVFGFGSTGD
;
A
#
# COMPACT_ATOMS: atom_id res chain seq x y z
N MET A 1 5.23 -8.87 -16.36
CA MET A 1 3.93 -9.56 -16.16
C MET A 1 3.07 -9.29 -17.40
N ASP A 2 2.13 -10.18 -17.74
CA ASP A 2 1.16 -9.87 -18.79
C ASP A 2 0.22 -8.73 -18.35
N ARG A 3 -0.08 -7.81 -19.27
CA ARG A 3 -1.03 -6.70 -19.08
C ARG A 3 -2.45 -7.02 -19.56
N ALA A 4 -2.67 -8.03 -20.42
CA ALA A 4 -4.01 -8.39 -20.88
C ALA A 4 -4.90 -8.97 -19.77
N GLN A 5 -4.29 -9.62 -18.77
CA GLN A 5 -4.96 -10.09 -17.55
C GLN A 5 -5.34 -8.98 -16.54
N TRP A 6 -4.97 -7.72 -16.78
CA TRP A 6 -5.34 -6.61 -15.90
C TRP A 6 -6.63 -5.93 -16.37
N LYS A 7 -7.56 -5.71 -15.43
CA LYS A 7 -8.72 -4.84 -15.62
C LYS A 7 -8.45 -3.50 -14.94
N ILE A 8 -8.55 -2.40 -15.70
CA ILE A 8 -8.14 -1.07 -15.25
C ILE A 8 -9.36 -0.14 -15.19
N GLN A 9 -9.55 0.52 -14.05
CA GLN A 9 -10.55 1.56 -13.83
C GLN A 9 -9.83 2.88 -13.44
N ARG A 10 -10.02 3.92 -14.25
CA ARG A 10 -9.42 5.25 -14.04
C ARG A 10 -10.42 6.18 -13.36
N LYS A 11 -9.93 7.07 -12.50
CA LYS A 11 -10.72 8.03 -11.71
C LYS A 11 -9.89 9.29 -11.48
N GLY A 12 -9.88 10.19 -12.46
CA GLY A 12 -8.95 11.34 -12.45
C GLY A 12 -7.50 10.85 -12.44
N ASP A 13 -6.72 11.32 -11.47
CA ASP A 13 -5.33 10.92 -11.26
C ASP A 13 -5.17 9.56 -10.54
N GLU A 14 -6.26 8.99 -9.99
CA GLU A 14 -6.25 7.65 -9.41
C GLU A 14 -6.49 6.57 -10.48
N GLN A 15 -5.80 5.44 -10.38
CA GLN A 15 -6.04 4.25 -11.21
C GLN A 15 -6.12 3.00 -10.33
N LEU A 16 -7.30 2.38 -10.29
CA LEU A 16 -7.48 1.03 -9.76
C LEU A 16 -7.13 0.02 -10.86
N ALA A 17 -6.38 -1.02 -10.52
CA ALA A 17 -5.97 -2.06 -11.45
C ALA A 17 -6.12 -3.42 -10.76
N VAL A 18 -7.02 -4.25 -11.28
CA VAL A 18 -7.42 -5.55 -10.71
C VAL A 18 -6.88 -6.67 -11.58
N ARG A 19 -6.40 -7.74 -10.94
CA ARG A 19 -5.87 -8.95 -11.59
C ARG A 19 -6.32 -10.17 -10.78
N PRO A 20 -6.57 -11.33 -11.40
CA PRO A 20 -6.74 -12.59 -10.66
C PRO A 20 -5.49 -12.90 -9.83
N LEU A 21 -5.68 -13.56 -8.69
CA LEU A 21 -4.59 -14.21 -7.97
C LEU A 21 -4.17 -15.46 -8.75
N ASP A 22 -2.89 -15.58 -9.06
CA ASP A 22 -2.31 -16.64 -9.91
C ASP A 22 -0.95 -17.15 -9.40
N GLY A 23 -0.52 -16.76 -8.20
CA GLY A 23 0.78 -17.13 -7.63
C GLY A 23 1.93 -16.23 -8.10
N THR A 24 1.64 -15.16 -8.86
CA THR A 24 2.66 -14.19 -9.32
C THR A 24 2.65 -12.87 -8.54
N GLU A 25 1.94 -12.81 -7.41
CA GLU A 25 1.86 -11.65 -6.51
C GLU A 25 3.24 -11.15 -6.03
N PRO A 26 4.25 -12.01 -5.75
CA PRO A 26 5.61 -11.54 -5.46
C PRO A 26 6.25 -10.74 -6.61
N ARG A 27 5.93 -11.06 -7.88
CA ARG A 27 6.38 -10.29 -9.05
C ARG A 27 5.66 -8.95 -9.20
N LEU A 28 4.47 -8.80 -8.61
CA LEU A 28 3.79 -7.51 -8.51
C LEU A 28 4.43 -6.64 -7.43
N VAL A 29 4.75 -7.20 -6.27
CA VAL A 29 5.40 -6.48 -5.16
C VAL A 29 6.84 -6.08 -5.49
N ASP A 30 7.57 -6.92 -6.22
CA ASP A 30 8.99 -6.70 -6.54
C ASP A 30 9.20 -6.21 -7.98
N ASP A 31 9.17 -7.11 -8.99
CA ASP A 31 9.53 -6.77 -10.38
C ASP A 31 8.73 -5.57 -10.92
N TYR A 32 7.41 -5.55 -10.75
CA TYR A 32 6.56 -4.46 -11.27
C TYR A 32 6.84 -3.13 -10.58
N VAL A 33 7.01 -3.10 -9.26
CA VAL A 33 7.39 -1.89 -8.51
C VAL A 33 8.77 -1.41 -8.93
N ARG A 34 9.73 -2.33 -9.16
CA ARG A 34 11.09 -2.01 -9.60
C ARG A 34 11.10 -1.34 -10.98
N HIS A 35 10.29 -1.81 -11.92
CA HIS A 35 10.11 -1.16 -13.23
C HIS A 35 9.37 0.17 -13.10
N LEU A 36 8.29 0.26 -12.32
CA LEU A 36 7.56 1.52 -12.08
C LEU A 36 8.47 2.62 -11.52
N LEU A 37 9.40 2.26 -10.62
CA LEU A 37 10.42 3.18 -10.10
C LEU A 37 11.43 3.63 -11.18
N ALA A 38 11.81 2.76 -12.12
CA ALA A 38 12.69 3.12 -13.22
C ALA A 38 12.00 4.11 -14.18
N GLU A 39 10.77 3.82 -14.59
CA GLU A 39 9.95 4.69 -15.45
C GLU A 39 9.71 6.08 -14.81
N LEU A 40 9.39 6.12 -13.51
CA LEU A 40 9.25 7.38 -12.77
C LEU A 40 10.54 8.18 -12.71
N ARG A 41 11.69 7.51 -12.50
CA ARG A 41 13.02 8.14 -12.48
C ARG A 41 13.37 8.73 -13.84
N GLU A 42 13.11 8.01 -14.94
CA GLU A 42 13.35 8.49 -16.30
C GLU A 42 12.44 9.68 -16.64
N TYR A 43 11.13 9.57 -16.39
CA TYR A 43 10.17 10.65 -16.58
C TYR A 43 10.55 11.93 -15.82
N ASN A 44 11.07 11.78 -14.59
CA ASN A 44 11.48 12.88 -13.74
C ASN A 44 12.92 13.39 -13.98
N ALA A 45 13.74 12.69 -14.77
CA ALA A 45 15.15 13.04 -14.96
C ALA A 45 15.37 14.42 -15.58
N GLN A 46 14.43 14.87 -16.42
CA GLN A 46 14.46 16.17 -17.12
C GLN A 46 13.41 17.15 -16.57
N ARG A 47 12.98 16.99 -15.31
CA ARG A 47 11.92 17.80 -14.70
C ARG A 47 12.42 18.59 -13.48
N ILE A 48 12.10 19.89 -13.46
CA ILE A 48 12.22 20.72 -12.26
C ILE A 48 11.38 20.13 -11.12
N PRO A 49 11.71 20.35 -9.83
CA PRO A 49 11.05 19.71 -8.70
C PRO A 49 9.52 19.84 -8.69
N GLN A 50 8.99 20.98 -9.12
CA GLN A 50 7.56 21.29 -9.20
C GLN A 50 6.82 20.57 -10.34
N ALA A 51 7.56 20.01 -11.30
CA ALA A 51 7.03 19.32 -12.50
C ALA A 51 7.37 17.80 -12.51
N ARG A 52 7.85 17.27 -11.38
CA ARG A 52 8.06 15.82 -11.15
C ARG A 52 6.74 15.13 -10.86
N MET A 53 6.53 13.96 -11.44
CA MET A 53 5.45 13.05 -11.08
C MET A 53 5.84 12.30 -9.80
N ARG A 54 4.95 12.28 -8.79
CA ARG A 54 5.17 11.57 -7.52
C ARG A 54 3.91 10.77 -7.20
N LEU A 55 4.06 9.46 -7.00
CA LEU A 55 2.92 8.54 -6.84
C LEU A 55 2.79 8.01 -5.41
N ARG A 56 1.55 7.73 -5.03
CA ARG A 56 1.18 6.87 -3.90
C ARG A 56 0.61 5.58 -4.49
N ALA A 57 1.03 4.43 -4.00
CA ALA A 57 0.59 3.13 -4.49
C ALA A 57 0.20 2.21 -3.32
N VAL A 58 -0.76 1.33 -3.58
CA VAL A 58 -1.16 0.25 -2.66
C VAL A 58 -1.19 -1.06 -3.41
N ILE A 59 -0.73 -2.13 -2.77
CA ILE A 59 -0.99 -3.51 -3.20
C ILE A 59 -1.71 -4.23 -2.05
N HIS A 60 -2.88 -4.77 -2.35
CA HIS A 60 -3.74 -5.50 -1.43
C HIS A 60 -4.41 -6.66 -2.20
N GLN A 61 -4.79 -7.72 -1.50
CA GLN A 61 -5.43 -8.91 -2.06
C GLN A 61 -6.71 -9.25 -1.30
N GLY A 62 -7.72 -9.77 -1.99
CA GLY A 62 -9.00 -10.16 -1.39
C GLY A 62 -10.10 -10.24 -2.44
N LEU A 63 -11.35 -10.35 -1.98
CA LEU A 63 -12.51 -10.48 -2.87
C LEU A 63 -12.82 -9.16 -3.57
N VAL A 64 -12.95 -9.23 -4.90
CA VAL A 64 -13.31 -8.14 -5.80
C VAL A 64 -14.45 -8.62 -6.70
N GLU A 65 -15.49 -7.82 -6.79
CA GLU A 65 -16.68 -8.05 -7.61
C GLU A 65 -16.72 -7.05 -8.77
N LEU A 66 -17.31 -7.45 -9.90
CA LEU A 66 -17.61 -6.52 -11.00
C LEU A 66 -19.09 -6.14 -10.93
N ALA A 67 -19.36 -4.86 -10.72
CA ALA A 67 -20.69 -4.26 -10.65
C ALA A 67 -20.86 -3.20 -11.77
N ASP A 68 -22.07 -2.66 -11.91
CA ASP A 68 -22.44 -1.72 -12.98
C ASP A 68 -21.55 -0.46 -13.04
N ASN A 69 -21.02 -0.03 -11.90
CA ASN A 69 -20.14 1.13 -11.76
C ASN A 69 -18.63 0.77 -11.74
N GLY A 70 -18.28 -0.44 -12.17
CA GLY A 70 -16.92 -0.98 -12.13
C GLY A 70 -16.69 -1.87 -10.91
N PHE A 71 -15.48 -1.83 -10.33
CA PHE A 71 -15.11 -2.77 -9.28
C PHE A 71 -15.68 -2.42 -7.90
N ALA A 72 -16.18 -3.45 -7.22
CA ALA A 72 -16.77 -3.42 -5.89
C ALA A 72 -16.19 -4.54 -4.99
N GLY A 73 -16.70 -4.67 -3.77
CA GLY A 73 -16.23 -5.67 -2.79
C GLY A 73 -15.25 -5.11 -1.76
N SER A 74 -14.97 -5.91 -0.73
CA SER A 74 -14.20 -5.50 0.45
C SER A 74 -12.77 -5.09 0.11
N ALA A 75 -12.09 -5.78 -0.81
CA ALA A 75 -10.71 -5.45 -1.19
C ALA A 75 -10.62 -4.12 -1.95
N VAL A 76 -11.63 -3.72 -2.71
CA VAL A 76 -11.67 -2.41 -3.38
C VAL A 76 -11.80 -1.29 -2.34
N VAL A 77 -12.71 -1.48 -1.37
CA VAL A 77 -12.92 -0.51 -0.27
C VAL A 77 -11.67 -0.40 0.61
N ALA A 78 -11.03 -1.52 0.95
CA ALA A 78 -9.77 -1.55 1.70
C ALA A 78 -8.64 -0.84 0.92
N THR A 79 -8.44 -1.17 -0.36
CA THR A 79 -7.44 -0.51 -1.22
C THR A 79 -7.64 1.00 -1.29
N ALA A 80 -8.88 1.46 -1.46
CA ALA A 80 -9.19 2.89 -1.53
C ALA A 80 -8.97 3.63 -0.19
N ARG A 81 -9.24 2.97 0.94
CA ARG A 81 -8.95 3.47 2.30
C ARG A 81 -7.45 3.53 2.56
N LEU A 82 -6.71 2.46 2.24
CA LEU A 82 -5.25 2.37 2.32
C LEU A 82 -4.56 3.45 1.46
N LEU A 83 -5.02 3.68 0.23
CA LEU A 83 -4.41 4.64 -0.71
C LEU A 83 -4.55 6.09 -0.24
N ASN A 84 -5.63 6.36 0.50
CA ASN A 84 -5.91 7.65 1.12
C ASN A 84 -5.52 7.69 2.61
N ALA A 85 -4.80 6.68 3.11
CA ALA A 85 -4.28 6.67 4.46
C ALA A 85 -3.18 7.71 4.65
N ARG A 86 -3.18 8.34 5.83
CA ARG A 86 -2.26 9.42 6.17
C ARG A 86 -0.75 9.08 6.01
N PRO A 87 -0.26 7.87 6.36
CA PRO A 87 1.15 7.51 6.20
C PRO A 87 1.72 7.69 4.79
N LEU A 88 0.93 7.45 3.73
CA LEU A 88 1.37 7.65 2.34
C LEU A 88 1.58 9.13 1.96
N TYR A 89 0.86 10.05 2.61
CA TYR A 89 1.05 11.49 2.42
C TYR A 89 2.26 11.99 3.21
N ASP A 90 2.36 11.61 4.49
CA ASP A 90 3.46 12.04 5.36
C ASP A 90 4.80 11.46 4.90
N ALA A 91 4.82 10.25 4.35
CA ALA A 91 6.00 9.67 3.67
C ALA A 91 6.52 10.56 2.52
N LEU A 92 5.65 11.03 1.64
CA LEU A 92 6.04 11.90 0.52
C LEU A 92 6.37 13.34 0.96
N ALA A 93 5.90 13.76 2.14
CA ALA A 93 6.32 15.02 2.77
C ALA A 93 7.71 14.90 3.41
N ALA A 94 7.98 13.83 4.15
CA ALA A 94 9.25 13.55 4.81
C ALA A 94 10.39 13.25 3.83
N HIS A 95 10.07 12.71 2.65
CA HIS A 95 11.06 12.40 1.60
C HIS A 95 10.77 13.15 0.29
N PRO A 96 11.04 14.48 0.18
CA PRO A 96 10.71 15.28 -1.01
C PRO A 96 11.31 14.76 -2.33
N ALA A 97 12.46 14.07 -2.28
CA ALA A 97 13.10 13.46 -3.44
C ALA A 97 12.43 12.17 -3.92
N ALA A 98 11.64 11.49 -3.07
CA ALA A 98 11.04 10.20 -3.40
C ALA A 98 9.92 10.37 -4.45
N ASP A 99 9.96 9.53 -5.49
CA ASP A 99 8.98 9.53 -6.59
C ASP A 99 7.80 8.57 -6.33
N LEU A 100 7.93 7.69 -5.33
CA LEU A 100 6.93 6.70 -4.94
C LEU A 100 6.89 6.54 -3.42
N ALA A 101 5.69 6.45 -2.86
CA ALA A 101 5.44 5.80 -1.57
C ALA A 101 4.52 4.60 -1.83
N LEU A 102 4.92 3.42 -1.35
CA LEU A 102 4.22 2.15 -1.52
C LEU A 102 3.71 1.66 -0.16
N LEU A 103 2.47 1.18 -0.12
CA LEU A 103 1.89 0.51 1.03
C LEU A 103 1.43 -0.90 0.63
N LEU A 104 1.83 -1.93 1.37
CA LEU A 104 1.29 -3.28 1.25
C LEU A 104 0.28 -3.51 2.38
N SER A 105 -0.83 -4.20 2.13
CA SER A 105 -1.62 -4.75 3.25
C SER A 105 -0.85 -5.86 3.96
N ASP A 106 -1.13 -6.10 5.24
CA ASP A 106 -0.44 -7.13 6.03
C ASP A 106 -0.43 -8.51 5.34
N ASP A 107 -1.57 -8.96 4.78
CA ASP A 107 -1.67 -10.22 4.03
C ASP A 107 -0.69 -10.31 2.85
N VAL A 108 -0.49 -9.21 2.12
CA VAL A 108 0.40 -9.16 0.95
C VAL A 108 1.86 -9.15 1.40
N PHE A 109 2.20 -8.36 2.42
CA PHE A 109 3.55 -8.33 2.98
C PHE A 109 3.96 -9.70 3.53
N ARG A 110 3.07 -10.38 4.27
CA ARG A 110 3.29 -11.73 4.78
C ARG A 110 3.43 -12.77 3.67
N ALA A 111 2.55 -12.72 2.66
CA ALA A 111 2.56 -13.68 1.55
C ALA A 111 3.69 -13.47 0.52
N THR A 112 4.42 -12.35 0.57
CA THR A 112 5.45 -12.03 -0.43
C THR A 112 6.81 -11.71 0.17
N VAL A 113 6.91 -10.68 1.01
CA VAL A 113 8.17 -10.16 1.56
C VAL A 113 8.63 -11.00 2.75
N ALA A 114 7.82 -11.09 3.80
CA ALA A 114 8.17 -11.88 4.99
C ALA A 114 8.16 -13.41 4.72
N GLY A 115 7.48 -13.85 3.65
CA GLY A 115 7.57 -15.21 3.12
C GLY A 115 8.87 -15.52 2.34
N GLY A 116 9.71 -14.51 2.06
CA GLY A 116 10.97 -14.68 1.33
C GLY A 116 10.77 -14.99 -0.16
N HIS A 117 9.71 -14.48 -0.77
CA HIS A 117 9.36 -14.70 -2.18
C HIS A 117 9.72 -13.50 -3.09
N THR A 118 10.29 -12.44 -2.52
CA THR A 118 10.79 -11.23 -3.21
C THR A 118 12.29 -11.03 -2.97
N THR A 119 12.94 -10.20 -3.79
CA THR A 119 14.30 -9.69 -3.49
C THR A 119 14.30 -8.58 -2.44
N LEU A 120 13.13 -8.04 -2.10
CA LEU A 120 12.93 -7.13 -0.96
C LEU A 120 12.97 -7.90 0.36
N THR A 121 13.46 -7.22 1.40
CA THR A 121 13.62 -7.73 2.77
C THR A 121 12.52 -7.21 3.71
N THR A 122 12.44 -7.72 4.94
CA THR A 122 11.53 -7.17 5.96
C THR A 122 11.94 -5.75 6.39
N GLU A 123 13.23 -5.44 6.33
CA GLU A 123 13.85 -4.17 6.73
C GLU A 123 13.67 -3.06 5.67
N ASP A 124 13.28 -3.42 4.44
CA ASP A 124 12.83 -2.50 3.39
C ASP A 124 11.53 -1.76 3.73
N PHE A 125 10.81 -2.20 4.77
CA PHE A 125 9.48 -1.73 5.14
C PHE A 125 9.40 -1.26 6.59
N THR A 126 8.43 -0.40 6.88
CA THR A 126 8.07 0.03 8.24
C THR A 126 6.59 -0.24 8.47
N GLU A 127 6.24 -0.81 9.62
CA GLU A 127 4.83 -1.01 9.97
C GLU A 127 4.12 0.35 10.15
N ALA A 128 2.91 0.46 9.62
CA ALA A 128 2.08 1.65 9.69
C ALA A 128 0.62 1.26 9.99
N THR A 129 0.12 1.66 11.16
CA THR A 129 -1.30 1.53 11.50
C THR A 129 -2.13 2.50 10.66
N VAL A 130 -3.09 1.98 9.91
CA VAL A 130 -4.00 2.76 9.07
C VAL A 130 -5.37 2.83 9.72
N GLN A 131 -5.74 4.02 10.21
CA GLN A 131 -7.07 4.32 10.73
C GLN A 131 -7.81 5.30 9.79
N VAL A 132 -8.91 4.87 9.18
CA VAL A 132 -9.70 5.67 8.20
C VAL A 132 -11.21 5.39 8.36
N LYS A 133 -11.93 6.27 9.05
CA LYS A 133 -13.31 6.04 9.52
C LYS A 133 -13.34 4.77 10.40
N GLU A 134 -14.29 3.87 10.15
CA GLU A 134 -14.45 2.55 10.82
C GLU A 134 -13.49 1.48 10.28
N TYR A 135 -12.34 1.88 9.72
CA TYR A 135 -11.31 0.97 9.22
C TYR A 135 -10.06 1.12 10.04
N GLU A 136 -9.61 0.00 10.61
CA GLU A 136 -8.28 -0.13 11.20
C GLU A 136 -7.58 -1.33 10.54
N ALA A 137 -6.32 -1.15 10.14
CA ALA A 137 -5.50 -2.21 9.57
C ALA A 137 -4.00 -1.94 9.79
N THR A 138 -3.23 -2.99 10.07
CA THR A 138 -1.77 -2.97 9.88
C THR A 138 -1.46 -2.98 8.38
N ALA A 139 -0.53 -2.13 7.97
CA ALA A 139 -0.01 -2.06 6.62
C ALA A 139 1.50 -1.77 6.65
N TRP A 140 2.20 -2.07 5.56
CA TRP A 140 3.66 -2.02 5.49
C TRP A 140 4.11 -0.98 4.47
N LEU A 141 4.69 0.11 4.97
CA LEU A 141 5.10 1.28 4.21
C LEU A 141 6.54 1.12 3.71
N ARG A 142 6.77 1.38 2.43
CA ARG A 142 8.11 1.52 1.84
C ARG A 142 8.21 2.80 1.03
N VAL A 143 9.30 3.54 1.24
CA VAL A 143 9.67 4.71 0.44
C VAL A 143 10.97 4.40 -0.29
N PRO A 144 10.92 3.92 -1.55
CA PRO A 144 12.12 3.52 -2.28
C PRO A 144 12.99 4.73 -2.57
N THR A 145 14.07 4.89 -1.81
CA THR A 145 14.97 6.04 -1.93
C THR A 145 15.72 6.00 -3.26
N HIS A 146 16.08 7.18 -3.75
CA HIS A 146 17.14 7.33 -4.76
C HIS A 146 18.49 7.21 -4.06
N ALA A 147 18.78 6.00 -3.57
CA ALA A 147 20.16 5.53 -3.64
C ALA A 147 20.57 5.65 -5.11
N ALA A 148 21.34 6.69 -5.42
CA ALA A 148 22.20 6.64 -6.60
C ALA A 148 22.97 5.31 -6.51
N PRO A 149 23.16 4.56 -7.61
CA PRO A 149 24.00 3.39 -7.55
C PRO A 149 25.33 3.85 -6.97
N ALA A 150 25.70 3.32 -5.81
CA ALA A 150 26.96 3.67 -5.21
C ALA A 150 28.01 3.31 -6.25
N ALA A 151 28.62 4.33 -6.84
CA ALA A 151 29.86 4.19 -7.57
C ALA A 151 30.84 3.74 -6.48
N ALA A 152 30.91 2.42 -6.29
CA ALA A 152 31.80 1.81 -5.33
C ALA A 152 33.18 2.31 -5.75
N SER A 153 33.73 3.20 -4.93
CA SER A 153 35.08 3.72 -5.11
C SER A 153 36.00 2.51 -5.04
N ARG A 154 36.26 1.94 -6.21
CA ARG A 154 37.38 1.05 -6.45
C ARG A 154 38.62 1.92 -6.38
N GLU A 155 38.94 2.32 -5.16
CA GLU A 155 40.34 2.45 -4.76
C GLU A 155 41.03 1.18 -5.28
N PRO A 156 42.12 1.31 -6.06
CA PRO A 156 42.84 0.16 -6.57
C PRO A 156 43.56 -0.51 -5.40
N GLY A 157 42.83 -1.35 -4.66
CA GLY A 157 43.31 -2.04 -3.47
C GLY A 157 44.55 -2.84 -3.80
N THR A 158 45.67 -2.45 -3.18
CA THR A 158 46.97 -3.09 -3.36
C THR A 158 46.86 -4.58 -3.02
N ALA A 159 47.38 -5.45 -3.89
CA ALA A 159 47.25 -6.88 -3.73
C ALA A 159 48.18 -7.40 -2.60
N GLU A 160 47.58 -7.93 -1.53
CA GLU A 160 48.25 -8.84 -0.61
C GLU A 160 47.69 -10.27 -0.77
N THR A 161 48.53 -11.27 -0.53
CA THR A 161 48.25 -12.68 -0.86
C THR A 161 48.32 -13.55 0.40
N GLY A 162 47.19 -14.10 0.84
CA GLY A 162 47.09 -14.96 2.01
C GLY A 162 45.94 -15.97 1.91
N LYS A 163 46.15 -17.19 2.44
CA LYS A 163 45.23 -18.35 2.35
C LYS A 163 45.41 -19.23 3.63
N PRO A 164 44.57 -20.25 3.89
CA PRO A 164 43.28 -20.16 4.59
C PRO A 164 43.26 -20.94 5.93
N VAL A 165 42.29 -20.68 6.82
CA VAL A 165 41.96 -21.56 7.98
C VAL A 165 40.45 -21.61 8.24
N ALA A 166 39.95 -22.81 8.56
CA ALA A 166 38.61 -23.16 9.09
C ALA A 166 38.71 -24.58 9.72
N PRO A 167 37.72 -25.16 10.44
CA PRO A 167 36.38 -24.68 10.82
C PRO A 167 36.30 -24.49 12.39
N ALA A 168 35.30 -24.84 13.24
CA ALA A 168 34.02 -25.57 13.13
C ALA A 168 33.07 -25.36 14.33
N ALA A 169 31.78 -25.65 14.10
CA ALA A 169 30.74 -26.25 14.98
C ALA A 169 30.42 -25.68 16.41
N GLY A 170 29.12 -25.54 16.74
CA GLY A 170 28.67 -25.28 18.12
C GLY A 170 27.20 -24.89 18.36
N GLU A 171 26.22 -25.73 18.01
CA GLU A 171 24.83 -25.71 18.54
C GLU A 171 24.62 -26.95 19.45
N PRO A 172 23.58 -27.09 20.34
CA PRO A 172 22.17 -26.66 20.13
C PRO A 172 21.32 -26.28 21.39
N ALA A 173 19.98 -26.14 21.18
CA ALA A 173 18.86 -26.69 21.99
C ALA A 173 17.97 -25.80 22.93
N ALA A 174 16.79 -25.43 22.39
CA ALA A 174 15.44 -25.89 22.80
C ALA A 174 14.62 -25.30 24.00
N GLY A 175 13.45 -24.72 23.66
CA GLY A 175 12.16 -24.81 24.42
C GLY A 175 11.74 -23.61 25.30
N ARG A 176 10.47 -23.45 25.75
CA ARG A 176 9.16 -24.05 25.35
C ARG A 176 7.95 -23.36 26.07
N LEU A 177 6.94 -22.90 25.31
CA LEU A 177 5.49 -22.63 25.65
C LEU A 177 5.04 -21.62 26.76
N GLU A 178 4.10 -20.72 26.37
CA GLU A 178 2.82 -20.35 27.06
C GLU A 178 2.77 -19.61 28.42
N ARG A 179 1.69 -18.88 28.86
CA ARG A 179 0.42 -18.34 28.28
C ARG A 179 -0.28 -17.34 29.26
N ALA A 180 -0.75 -16.16 28.78
CA ALA A 180 -1.81 -15.25 29.31
C ALA A 180 -1.74 -14.73 30.80
N ALA A 181 -2.51 -13.74 31.31
CA ALA A 181 -3.75 -13.06 30.86
C ALA A 181 -4.05 -11.68 31.58
N ALA A 182 -4.96 -10.88 30.98
CA ALA A 182 -6.01 -10.00 31.58
C ALA A 182 -5.72 -8.67 32.36
N GLY A 183 -6.71 -7.74 32.29
CA GLY A 183 -6.86 -6.45 33.05
C GLY A 183 -6.74 -5.18 32.17
N GLU A 184 -7.80 -4.48 31.70
CA GLU A 184 -8.80 -3.59 32.37
C GLU A 184 -8.27 -2.21 32.84
N ALA A 185 -8.99 -1.06 32.75
CA ALA A 185 -10.21 -0.66 32.00
C ALA A 185 -10.46 0.89 32.05
N GLY A 186 -11.33 1.42 31.15
CA GLY A 186 -11.91 2.79 31.18
C GLY A 186 -11.07 3.91 30.54
N SER A 187 -11.60 5.07 30.08
CA SER A 187 -12.96 5.57 29.79
C SER A 187 -12.82 6.79 28.82
N GLY A 188 -13.81 7.36 28.12
CA GLY A 188 -15.22 7.04 27.91
C GLY A 188 -16.05 8.29 27.50
N THR A 189 -16.49 8.40 26.25
CA THR A 189 -17.52 9.36 25.75
C THR A 189 -18.13 8.82 24.46
N GLY A 190 -19.43 9.01 24.22
CA GLY A 190 -20.16 8.33 23.14
C GLY A 190 -20.88 9.24 22.14
N VAL A 191 -21.10 8.69 20.94
CA VAL A 191 -22.08 9.17 19.94
C VAL A 191 -22.90 7.94 19.53
N SER A 192 -24.23 8.01 19.63
CA SER A 192 -25.13 6.88 19.36
C SER A 192 -26.00 7.14 18.13
N ASN A 193 -25.89 6.25 17.14
CA ASN A 193 -26.81 6.21 15.99
C ASN A 193 -27.63 4.91 16.04
N ALA A 194 -28.94 5.03 16.22
CA ALA A 194 -29.87 3.90 16.18
C ALA A 194 -30.31 3.64 14.74
N TYR A 195 -29.76 2.61 14.10
CA TYR A 195 -30.13 2.24 12.73
C TYR A 195 -31.53 1.61 12.68
N ARG A 196 -32.41 2.14 11.82
CA ARG A 196 -33.63 1.47 11.36
C ARG A 196 -33.66 1.53 9.84
N ALA A 197 -34.08 0.43 9.22
CA ALA A 197 -33.80 0.14 7.82
C ALA A 197 -34.85 0.67 6.82
N ASP A 198 -35.69 1.64 7.20
CA ASP A 198 -36.97 1.90 6.52
C ASP A 198 -37.19 3.31 5.94
N LYS A 199 -36.30 4.32 6.11
CA LYS A 199 -36.61 5.72 5.69
C LYS A 199 -35.51 6.52 4.98
N ILE A 200 -35.98 7.28 3.99
CA ILE A 200 -35.26 8.20 3.11
C ILE A 200 -34.73 9.40 3.91
N ASN A 201 -33.50 9.85 3.61
CA ASN A 201 -32.95 11.11 4.11
C ASN A 201 -33.12 12.23 3.06
N VAL A 202 -33.94 13.24 3.36
CA VAL A 202 -34.22 14.37 2.45
C VAL A 202 -33.54 15.63 2.98
N THR A 203 -32.49 16.09 2.29
CA THR A 203 -31.83 17.37 2.58
C THR A 203 -32.35 18.44 1.61
N ASN A 204 -33.28 19.28 2.07
CA ASN A 204 -33.78 20.41 1.29
C ASN A 204 -32.81 21.59 1.38
N VAL A 205 -32.42 22.15 0.24
CA VAL A 205 -31.60 23.38 0.12
C VAL A 205 -32.40 24.41 -0.65
N ALA A 206 -32.57 25.61 -0.08
CA ALA A 206 -33.30 26.71 -0.70
C ALA A 206 -32.33 27.87 -1.02
N GLY A 207 -32.10 28.11 -2.31
CA GLY A 207 -31.18 29.12 -2.83
C GLY A 207 -30.56 28.71 -4.16
N SER A 208 -29.76 29.58 -4.77
CA SER A 208 -28.96 29.26 -5.94
C SER A 208 -27.72 28.45 -5.54
N VAL A 209 -27.56 27.25 -6.13
CA VAL A 209 -26.44 26.33 -5.86
C VAL A 209 -25.58 26.20 -7.12
N ASP A 210 -24.28 26.40 -7.01
CA ASP A 210 -23.33 26.03 -8.07
C ASP A 210 -23.03 24.53 -7.98
N ALA A 211 -23.51 23.79 -8.97
CA ALA A 211 -23.46 22.33 -9.01
C ALA A 211 -22.35 21.78 -9.92
N ARG A 212 -21.40 22.60 -10.37
CA ARG A 212 -20.33 22.18 -11.29
C ARG A 212 -19.38 21.18 -10.60
N GLY A 213 -19.48 19.92 -11.01
CA GLY A 213 -18.74 18.79 -10.42
C GLY A 213 -19.52 18.01 -9.35
N ALA A 214 -20.76 18.39 -9.05
CA ALA A 214 -21.65 17.61 -8.20
C ALA A 214 -22.19 16.37 -8.94
N VAL A 215 -22.39 15.27 -8.21
CA VAL A 215 -23.03 14.05 -8.72
C VAL A 215 -24.30 13.82 -7.90
N PHE A 216 -25.46 13.86 -8.57
CA PHE A 216 -26.76 13.62 -7.96
C PHE A 216 -27.24 12.21 -8.32
N GLY A 217 -27.52 11.40 -7.31
CA GLY A 217 -28.13 10.08 -7.47
C GLY A 217 -29.61 10.11 -7.09
N PHE A 218 -30.45 9.50 -7.91
CA PHE A 218 -31.86 9.23 -7.59
C PHE A 218 -32.07 7.72 -7.56
N GLY A 219 -32.82 7.24 -6.56
CA GLY A 219 -33.20 5.83 -6.45
C GLY A 219 -34.68 5.73 -6.12
N SER A 220 -35.39 4.87 -6.84
CA SER A 220 -36.73 4.42 -6.46
C SER A 220 -36.61 3.04 -5.84
N THR A 221 -37.21 2.83 -4.69
CA THR A 221 -37.51 1.49 -4.19
C THR A 221 -38.66 0.92 -5.02
N GLY A 222 -38.44 -0.22 -5.67
CA GLY A 222 -39.53 -1.12 -6.05
C GLY A 222 -39.94 -1.98 -4.85
N ASP A 223 -41.17 -2.46 -4.85
CA ASP A 223 -41.78 -3.26 -3.77
C ASP A 223 -41.18 -4.68 -3.64
#